data_AF-A0A7W2ND62-F1
#
_entry.id   AF-A0A7W2ND62-F1
#
_cell.length_a   1.000
_cell.length_b   1.000
_cell.length_c   1.000
_cell.angle_alpha   90.00
_cell.angle_beta   90.00
_cell.angle_gamma   90.00
#
_symmetry.space_group_name_H-M   'P 1'
#
loop_
_entity.id
_entity.type
_entity.pdbx_description
1 polymer ?
#
loop_
_entity_poly.entity_id
_entity_poly.type
_entity_poly.pdbx_seq_one_letter_code
_entity_poly.pdbx_strand_id
1 'polypeptide(L)'
;MHRAITLSEYVKKRNGVVLGSSGSMTNMLKRSLGASSFYLFWQYWNPIWGYYLSCKIMKPLSDLLPIWLAIIMTFAVSGALHDLAITLVKWELTVFFTPWFSLMSLIVLTTKKLGISYSDYHWLVRAFINISLITACLFLTRQYA
;
A
#
# COMPACT_ATOMS: atom_id res chain seq x y z
N MET A 1 2.02 -5.20 29.39
CA MET A 1 3.02 -4.91 28.34
C MET A 1 2.50 -5.42 27.01
N HIS A 2 2.22 -4.55 26.03
CA HIS A 2 1.83 -5.03 24.69
C HIS A 2 3.06 -5.53 23.94
N ARG A 3 3.09 -6.84 23.65
CA ARG A 3 4.13 -7.47 22.82
C ARG A 3 4.08 -6.87 21.41
N ALA A 4 5.21 -6.40 20.90
CA ALA A 4 5.32 -5.95 19.52
C ALA A 4 5.10 -7.15 18.58
N ILE A 5 4.23 -6.99 17.58
CA ILE A 5 3.98 -8.02 16.58
C ILE A 5 5.25 -8.27 15.77
N THR A 6 5.67 -9.52 15.65
CA THR A 6 6.82 -9.90 14.81
C THR A 6 6.45 -9.83 13.32
N LEU A 7 7.45 -9.78 12.44
CA LEU A 7 7.22 -9.83 10.99
C LEU A 7 6.41 -11.07 10.59
N SER A 8 6.76 -12.24 11.13
CA SER A 8 6.07 -13.50 10.82
C SER A 8 4.60 -13.48 11.26
N GLU A 9 4.31 -12.95 12.45
CA GLU A 9 2.93 -12.79 12.94
C GLU A 9 2.16 -11.76 12.10
N TYR A 10 2.80 -10.66 11.72
CA TYR A 10 2.20 -9.63 10.86
C TYR A 10 1.84 -10.20 9.48
N VAL A 11 2.78 -10.90 8.85
CA VAL A 11 2.58 -11.51 7.53
C VAL A 11 1.49 -12.59 7.61
N LYS A 12 1.49 -13.43 8.65
CA LYS A 12 0.43 -14.42 8.86
C LYS A 12 -0.94 -13.77 9.02
N LYS A 13 -1.03 -12.66 9.76
CA LYS A 13 -2.27 -11.88 9.94
C LYS A 13 -2.79 -11.28 8.63
N ARG A 14 -1.91 -10.72 7.80
CA ARG A 14 -2.30 -10.05 6.54
C ARG A 14 -2.56 -11.03 5.40
N ASN A 15 -1.68 -12.00 5.25
CA ASN A 15 -1.69 -12.93 4.13
C ASN A 15 -2.52 -14.19 4.41
N GLY A 16 -2.71 -14.55 5.67
CA GLY A 16 -3.39 -15.78 6.09
C GLY A 16 -2.49 -17.02 6.10
N VAL A 17 -1.25 -16.90 5.63
CA VAL A 17 -0.25 -17.98 5.58
C VAL A 17 1.07 -17.51 6.17
N VAL A 18 1.89 -18.45 6.63
CA VAL A 18 3.20 -18.14 7.21
C VAL A 18 4.14 -17.52 6.17
N LEU A 19 5.08 -16.70 6.65
CA LEU A 19 6.14 -16.13 5.85
C LEU A 19 6.95 -17.26 5.16
N GLY A 20 7.22 -17.10 3.85
CA GLY A 20 7.96 -18.09 3.06
C GLY A 20 7.11 -19.25 2.51
N SER A 21 5.81 -19.31 2.80
CA SER A 21 4.92 -20.31 2.20
C SER A 21 4.77 -20.13 0.69
N SER A 22 4.68 -21.23 -0.06
CA SER A 22 4.50 -21.22 -1.53
C SER A 22 3.22 -20.50 -1.98
N GLY A 23 2.16 -20.55 -1.18
CA GLY A 23 0.90 -19.82 -1.43
C GLY A 23 0.92 -18.33 -1.09
N SER A 24 2.05 -17.80 -0.61
CA SER A 24 2.14 -16.41 -0.11
C SER A 24 1.76 -15.38 -1.18
N MET A 25 2.28 -15.51 -2.40
CA MET A 25 1.99 -14.56 -3.49
C MET A 25 0.52 -14.64 -3.92
N THR A 26 -0.01 -15.85 -4.13
CA THR A 26 -1.40 -16.07 -4.53
C THR A 26 -2.38 -15.50 -3.52
N ASN A 27 -2.14 -15.72 -2.22
CA ASN A 27 -2.99 -15.16 -1.17
C ASN A 27 -2.88 -13.64 -1.09
N MET A 28 -1.68 -13.09 -1.25
CA MET A 28 -1.48 -11.64 -1.25
C MET A 28 -2.29 -11.00 -2.37
N LEU A 29 -2.19 -11.52 -3.60
CA LEU A 29 -2.95 -11.05 -4.75
C LEU A 29 -4.46 -11.22 -4.55
N LYS A 30 -4.91 -12.40 -4.11
CA LYS A 30 -6.33 -12.67 -3.87
C LYS A 30 -6.92 -11.72 -2.82
N ARG A 31 -6.18 -11.42 -1.75
CA ARG A 31 -6.65 -10.57 -0.66
C ARG A 31 -6.56 -9.08 -0.98
N SER A 32 -5.47 -8.64 -1.62
CA SER A 32 -5.31 -7.24 -2.03
C SER A 32 -6.34 -6.86 -3.08
N LEU A 33 -6.40 -7.56 -4.21
CA LEU A 33 -7.38 -7.31 -5.27
C LEU A 33 -8.81 -7.48 -4.76
N GLY A 34 -9.05 -8.47 -3.90
CA GLY A 34 -10.34 -8.71 -3.26
C GLY A 34 -10.66 -7.82 -2.06
N ALA A 35 -9.84 -6.82 -1.73
CA ALA A 35 -10.07 -5.97 -0.57
C ALA A 35 -11.40 -5.22 -0.70
N SER A 36 -12.11 -5.01 0.42
CA SER A 36 -13.38 -4.28 0.43
C SER A 36 -13.24 -2.75 0.39
N SER A 37 -12.01 -2.24 0.46
CA SER A 37 -11.72 -0.81 0.34
C SER A 37 -10.29 -0.61 -0.15
N PHE A 38 -10.03 0.56 -0.74
CA PHE A 38 -8.70 0.88 -1.26
C PHE A 38 -7.68 1.03 -0.11
N TYR A 39 -8.14 1.45 1.06
CA TYR A 39 -7.33 1.43 2.27
C TYR A 39 -6.88 0.00 2.65
N LEU A 40 -7.78 -0.98 2.59
CA LEU A 40 -7.45 -2.38 2.91
C LEU A 40 -6.57 -3.04 1.83
N PHE A 41 -6.70 -2.64 0.57
CA PHE A 41 -5.82 -3.10 -0.51
C PHE A 41 -4.35 -2.97 -0.11
N TRP A 42 -3.95 -1.79 0.36
CA TRP A 42 -2.57 -1.50 0.77
C TRP A 42 -2.13 -2.18 2.07
N GLN A 43 -3.07 -2.69 2.89
CA GLN A 43 -2.71 -3.50 4.04
C GLN A 43 -2.41 -4.97 3.68
N TYR A 44 -2.93 -5.44 2.54
CA TYR A 44 -2.68 -6.78 2.03
C TYR A 44 -1.58 -6.81 0.98
N TRP A 45 -1.40 -5.72 0.23
CA TRP A 45 -0.35 -5.60 -0.77
C TRP A 45 1.03 -5.57 -0.11
N ASN A 46 1.87 -6.55 -0.44
CA ASN A 46 3.23 -6.72 0.06
C ASN A 46 3.35 -6.54 1.60
N PRO A 47 2.90 -7.51 2.40
CA PRO A 47 2.84 -7.38 3.86
C PRO A 47 4.23 -7.26 4.51
N ILE A 48 5.29 -7.74 3.87
CA ILE A 48 6.66 -7.56 4.36
C ILE A 48 7.04 -6.08 4.26
N TRP A 49 6.84 -5.49 3.09
CA TRP A 49 7.06 -4.06 2.88
C TRP A 49 6.20 -3.19 3.81
N GLY A 50 4.91 -3.52 3.92
CA GLY A 50 3.98 -2.85 4.83
C GLY A 50 4.41 -2.93 6.30
N TYR A 51 5.00 -4.04 6.74
CA TYR A 51 5.53 -4.17 8.10
C TYR A 51 6.65 -3.16 8.37
N TYR A 52 7.66 -3.09 7.49
CA TYR A 52 8.78 -2.17 7.68
C TYR A 52 8.35 -0.70 7.61
N LEU A 53 7.51 -0.34 6.64
CA LEU A 53 6.93 1.00 6.59
C LEU A 53 6.14 1.32 7.85
N SER A 54 5.34 0.38 8.36
CA SER A 54 4.56 0.61 9.57
C SER A 54 5.42 0.87 10.81
N CYS A 55 6.51 0.13 10.97
CA CYS A 55 7.38 0.21 12.14
C CYS A 55 8.38 1.37 12.06
N LYS A 56 8.90 1.67 10.87
CA LYS A 56 10.03 2.60 10.68
C LYS A 56 9.61 3.99 10.20
N ILE A 57 8.48 4.10 9.52
CA ILE A 57 8.02 5.36 8.93
C ILE A 57 6.71 5.80 9.56
N MET A 58 5.64 5.00 9.40
CA MET A 58 4.30 5.39 9.82
C MET A 58 4.20 5.63 11.32
N LYS A 59 4.73 4.73 12.16
CA LYS A 59 4.65 4.85 13.62
C LYS A 59 5.38 6.10 14.14
N PRO A 60 6.68 6.33 13.82
CA PRO A 60 7.35 7.57 14.22
C PRO A 60 6.64 8.83 13.71
N LEU A 61 6.12 8.81 12.48
CA LEU A 61 5.41 9.96 11.92
C LEU A 61 4.05 10.20 12.60
N SER A 62 3.33 9.15 12.99
CA SER A 62 2.04 9.29 13.67
C SER A 62 2.17 9.83 15.10
N ASP A 63 3.34 9.68 15.71
CA ASP A 63 3.63 10.24 17.03
C ASP A 63 3.92 11.76 16.95
N LEU A 64 4.26 12.27 15.76
CA LEU A 64 4.64 13.68 15.52
C LEU A 64 3.58 14.46 14.72
N LEU A 65 2.84 13.80 13.84
CA LEU A 65 1.97 14.41 12.84
C LEU A 65 0.54 13.85 12.92
N PRO A 66 -0.47 14.60 12.44
CA PRO A 66 -1.80 14.05 12.22
C PRO A 66 -1.77 12.80 11.34
N ILE A 67 -2.60 11.81 11.66
CA ILE A 67 -2.58 10.51 11.00
C ILE A 67 -2.73 10.58 9.48
N TRP A 68 -3.48 11.55 8.96
CA TRP A 68 -3.66 11.73 7.51
C TRP A 68 -2.35 12.12 6.83
N LEU A 69 -1.56 13.00 7.46
CA LEU A 69 -0.27 13.43 6.94
C LEU A 69 0.76 12.31 7.04
N ALA A 70 0.76 11.56 8.14
CA ALA A 70 1.60 10.37 8.30
C ALA A 70 1.34 9.33 7.20
N ILE A 71 0.09 9.14 6.76
CA ILE A 71 -0.26 8.27 5.63
C ILE A 71 0.35 8.78 4.33
N ILE A 72 0.16 10.07 3.99
CA ILE A 72 0.71 10.65 2.75
C ILE A 72 2.23 10.49 2.72
N MET A 73 2.90 10.87 3.81
CA MET A 73 4.35 10.77 3.93
C MET A 73 4.85 9.33 3.85
N THR A 74 4.13 8.36 4.45
CA THR A 74 4.50 6.94 4.35
C THR A 74 4.43 6.44 2.90
N PHE A 75 3.41 6.84 2.15
CA PHE A 75 3.30 6.51 0.72
C PHE A 75 4.38 7.21 -0.10
N ALA A 76 4.65 8.49 0.15
CA ALA A 76 5.70 9.23 -0.53
C ALA A 76 7.09 8.59 -0.30
N VAL A 77 7.42 8.24 0.94
CA VAL A 77 8.66 7.51 1.29
C VAL A 77 8.71 6.15 0.59
N SER A 78 7.59 5.42 0.57
CA SER A 78 7.51 4.17 -0.18
C SER A 78 7.84 4.38 -1.66
N GLY A 79 7.24 5.39 -2.31
CA GLY A 79 7.52 5.74 -3.69
C GLY A 79 8.98 6.15 -3.92
N ALA A 80 9.55 6.96 -3.02
CA ALA A 80 10.95 7.40 -3.10
C ALA A 80 11.93 6.23 -3.00
N LEU A 81 11.63 5.20 -2.20
CA LEU A 81 12.44 3.99 -2.14
C LEU A 81 12.38 3.18 -3.45
N HIS A 82 11.23 3.17 -4.15
CA HIS A 82 11.13 2.54 -5.47
C HIS A 82 11.88 3.35 -6.54
N ASP A 83 11.72 4.67 -6.54
CA ASP A 83 12.46 5.59 -7.42
C ASP A 83 13.98 5.44 -7.24
N LEU A 84 14.44 5.35 -5.99
CA LEU A 84 15.85 5.09 -5.67
C LEU A 84 16.31 3.74 -6.21
N ALA A 85 15.53 2.67 -6.00
CA ALA A 85 15.87 1.34 -6.51
C ALA A 85 16.01 1.34 -8.05
N ILE A 86 15.08 1.96 -8.77
CA ILE A 86 15.13 2.07 -10.23
C ILE A 86 16.28 2.96 -10.68
N THR A 87 16.52 4.08 -9.99
CA THR A 87 17.64 4.98 -10.28
C THR A 87 18.99 4.26 -10.16
N LEU A 88 19.17 3.44 -9.12
CA LEU A 88 20.38 2.65 -8.93
C LEU A 88 20.55 1.55 -9.98
N VAL A 89 19.47 0.93 -10.42
CA VAL A 89 19.50 -0.12 -11.45
C VAL A 89 19.77 0.46 -12.84
N LYS A 90 19.14 1.59 -13.17
CA LYS A 90 19.24 2.24 -14.49
C LYS A 90 20.39 3.23 -14.60
N TRP A 91 20.97 3.65 -13.48
CA TRP A 91 21.92 4.76 -13.40
C TRP A 91 21.35 6.08 -13.96
N GLU A 92 20.04 6.27 -13.84
CA GLU A 92 19.30 7.43 -14.35
C GLU A 92 18.31 7.90 -13.30
N LEU A 93 18.33 9.20 -12.95
CA LEU A 93 17.43 9.77 -11.96
C LEU A 93 15.98 9.59 -12.40
N THR A 94 15.26 8.69 -11.71
CA THR A 94 13.85 8.39 -11.99
C THR A 94 13.01 8.89 -10.82
N VAL A 95 12.08 9.82 -11.07
CA VAL A 95 11.13 10.33 -10.07
C VAL A 95 9.71 10.13 -10.58
N PHE A 96 9.19 8.91 -10.44
CA PHE A 96 7.87 8.53 -10.94
C PHE A 96 7.00 7.86 -9.88
N PHE A 97 7.58 6.96 -9.08
CA PHE A 97 6.85 6.24 -8.04
C PHE A 97 6.47 7.14 -6.87
N THR A 98 7.28 8.15 -6.54
CA THR A 98 6.96 9.14 -5.49
C THR A 98 5.67 9.91 -5.76
N PRO A 99 5.50 10.61 -6.89
CA PRO A 99 4.23 11.29 -7.19
C PRO A 99 3.07 10.30 -7.34
N TRP A 100 3.30 9.14 -7.95
CA TRP A 100 2.25 8.12 -8.12
C TRP A 100 1.71 7.57 -6.80
N PHE A 101 2.60 7.20 -5.87
CA PHE A 101 2.20 6.71 -4.54
C PHE A 101 1.55 7.82 -3.71
N SER A 102 2.04 9.05 -3.83
CA SER A 102 1.44 10.21 -3.16
C SER A 102 0.00 10.43 -3.63
N LEU A 103 -0.26 10.36 -4.94
CA LEU A 103 -1.62 10.43 -5.50
C LEU A 103 -2.51 9.30 -4.98
N MET A 104 -2.03 8.05 -4.97
CA MET A 104 -2.77 6.92 -4.43
C MET A 104 -3.11 7.10 -2.94
N SER A 105 -2.23 7.73 -2.15
CA SER A 105 -2.50 8.03 -0.74
C SER A 105 -3.66 9.01 -0.54
N LEU A 106 -3.83 9.98 -1.44
CA LEU A 106 -4.95 10.92 -1.41
C LEU A 106 -6.26 10.20 -1.68
N ILE A 107 -6.27 9.26 -2.63
CA ILE A 107 -7.44 8.40 -2.88
C ILE A 107 -7.73 7.50 -1.68
N VAL A 108 -6.71 6.92 -1.04
CA VAL A 108 -6.87 6.13 0.20
C VAL A 108 -7.52 6.97 1.31
N LEU A 109 -7.05 8.20 1.52
CA LEU A 109 -7.59 9.08 2.55
C LEU A 109 -9.02 9.53 2.23
N THR A 110 -9.29 9.87 0.97
CA THR A 110 -10.61 10.32 0.53
C THR A 110 -11.62 9.19 0.66
N THR A 111 -11.32 8.00 0.12
CA THR A 111 -12.20 6.83 0.23
C THR A 111 -12.43 6.41 1.67
N LYS A 112 -11.40 6.46 2.52
CA LYS A 112 -11.52 6.19 3.96
C LYS A 112 -12.39 7.23 4.68
N LYS A 113 -12.22 8.52 4.39
CA LYS A 113 -12.99 9.61 5.01
C LYS A 113 -14.47 9.54 4.63
N LEU A 114 -14.77 9.14 3.39
CA LEU A 114 -16.13 8.97 2.88
C LEU A 114 -16.76 7.62 3.29
N GLY A 115 -16.03 6.76 3.99
CA GLY A 115 -16.55 5.44 4.39
C GLY A 115 -16.84 4.51 3.21
N ILE A 116 -16.19 4.72 2.06
CA ILE A 116 -16.45 3.92 0.85
C ILE A 116 -15.99 2.49 1.10
N SER A 117 -16.96 1.58 1.11
CA SER A 117 -16.78 0.14 1.15
C SER A 117 -17.51 -0.48 -0.04
N TYR A 118 -16.85 -1.43 -0.69
CA TYR A 118 -17.42 -2.30 -1.71
C TYR A 118 -17.38 -3.75 -1.23
N SER A 119 -17.61 -3.96 0.07
CA SER A 119 -17.66 -5.27 0.73
C SER A 119 -18.69 -6.22 0.12
N ASP A 120 -19.84 -5.66 -0.28
CA ASP A 120 -21.03 -6.41 -0.67
C ASP A 120 -20.94 -6.92 -2.10
N TYR A 121 -19.97 -6.40 -2.87
CA TYR A 121 -19.73 -6.82 -4.24
C TYR A 121 -18.92 -8.11 -4.32
N HIS A 122 -19.17 -8.87 -5.40
CA HIS A 122 -18.39 -10.06 -5.74
C HIS A 122 -16.90 -9.73 -5.92
N TRP A 123 -16.02 -10.70 -5.63
CA TRP A 123 -14.57 -10.52 -5.65
C TRP A 123 -14.04 -9.88 -6.94
N LEU A 124 -14.58 -10.27 -8.10
CA LEU A 124 -14.18 -9.73 -9.40
C LEU A 124 -14.46 -8.22 -9.53
N VAL A 125 -15.60 -7.76 -9.02
CA VAL A 125 -15.96 -6.33 -9.05
C VAL A 125 -15.02 -5.55 -8.13
N ARG A 126 -14.70 -6.09 -6.95
CA ARG A 126 -13.74 -5.47 -6.03
C ARG A 126 -12.33 -5.39 -6.64
N ALA A 127 -11.90 -6.45 -7.31
CA ALA A 127 -10.64 -6.49 -8.04
C ALA A 127 -10.61 -5.44 -9.14
N PHE A 128 -11.68 -5.33 -9.92
CA PHE A 128 -11.83 -4.32 -10.96
C PHE A 128 -11.71 -2.90 -10.37
N ILE A 129 -12.47 -2.57 -9.32
CA ILE A 129 -12.41 -1.27 -8.65
C ILE A 129 -10.99 -0.94 -8.19
N ASN A 130 -10.33 -1.87 -7.46
CA ASN A 130 -8.97 -1.65 -6.96
C ASN A 130 -7.97 -1.42 -8.12
N ILE A 131 -8.04 -2.23 -9.18
CA ILE A 131 -7.17 -2.08 -10.35
C ILE A 131 -7.44 -0.75 -11.06
N SER A 132 -8.70 -0.41 -11.29
CA SER A 132 -9.08 0.85 -11.94
C SER A 132 -8.55 2.07 -11.19
N LEU A 133 -8.59 2.08 -9.85
CA LEU A 133 -8.01 3.16 -9.06
C LEU A 133 -6.49 3.28 -9.25
N ILE A 134 -5.78 2.15 -9.24
CA ILE A 134 -4.32 2.11 -9.46
C ILE A 134 -3.98 2.60 -10.87
N THR A 135 -4.67 2.09 -11.88
CA THR A 135 -4.47 2.45 -13.29
C THR A 135 -4.84 3.91 -13.56
N ALA A 136 -5.91 4.43 -12.96
CA ALA A 136 -6.27 5.84 -13.07
C ALA A 136 -5.17 6.73 -12.47
N CYS A 137 -4.66 6.40 -11.27
CA CYS A 137 -3.55 7.13 -10.68
C CYS A 137 -2.28 7.05 -11.53
N LEU A 138 -2.01 5.91 -12.15
CA LEU A 138 -0.86 5.70 -13.03
C LEU A 138 -0.96 6.58 -14.29
N PHE A 139 -2.13 6.61 -14.93
CA PHE A 139 -2.38 7.42 -16.11
C PHE A 139 -2.25 8.92 -15.80
N LEU A 140 -2.85 9.37 -14.70
CA LEU A 140 -2.75 10.75 -14.24
C LEU A 140 -1.29 11.12 -13.96
N THR A 141 -0.54 10.28 -13.25
CA THR A 141 0.87 10.59 -12.95
C THR A 141 1.71 10.66 -14.22
N ARG A 142 1.50 9.73 -15.17
CA ARG A 142 2.20 9.72 -16.46
C ARG A 142 1.88 10.93 -17.34
N GLN A 143 0.70 11.52 -17.23
CA GLN A 143 0.35 12.71 -18.00
C GLN A 143 1.13 13.95 -17.55
N TYR A 144 1.58 13.99 -16.28
CA TYR A 144 2.25 15.14 -15.66
C TYR A 144 3.72 14.87 -15.28
N ALA A 145 4.28 13.72 -15.66
CA ALA A 145 5.66 13.32 -15.43
C ALA A 145 6.42 13.24 -16.76
#